data_AF-A0A8J8FCU1-F1
#
_entry.id   AF-A0A8J8FCU1-F1
#
_cell.length_a   1.000
_cell.length_b   1.000
_cell.length_c   1.000
_cell.angle_alpha   90.00
_cell.angle_beta   90.00
_cell.angle_gamma   90.00
#
_symmetry.space_group_name_H-M   'P 1'
#
loop_
_entity.id
_entity.type
_entity.pdbx_description
1 polymer ?
#
loop_
_entity_poly.entity_id
_entity_poly.type
_entity_poly.pdbx_seq_one_letter_code
_entity_poly.pdbx_strand_id
1 'polypeptide(L)'
;MYLQQLYRHNKWMFVALIVFMMGQLLNNLRQDIAISPLYSYGMYSEKMYPQSNYTVCKIVVNGKTLQAKDFTPQQWDNITLPILRYSQQQVWNKQLWQQDIHRLMPFADSNRFTNNLYLQDFEAWYKTYLAHQLSQPINSLRATLIATPIKQITNSPYNHHSD
;
A
#
# COMPACT_ATOMS: atom_id res chain seq x y z
N MET A 1 -12.45 -36.44 9.85
CA MET A 1 -13.60 -37.32 10.23
C MET A 1 -14.98 -36.71 9.96
N TYR A 2 -15.15 -35.38 9.89
CA TYR A 2 -16.45 -34.73 9.64
C TYR A 2 -17.08 -35.09 8.27
N LEU A 3 -16.31 -35.04 7.19
CA LEU A 3 -16.79 -35.33 5.83
C LEU A 3 -17.36 -36.75 5.65
N GLN A 4 -16.75 -37.74 6.31
CA GLN A 4 -17.21 -39.13 6.28
C GLN A 4 -18.52 -39.32 7.05
N GLN A 5 -18.67 -38.63 8.18
CA GLN A 5 -19.92 -38.65 8.96
C GLN A 5 -21.06 -37.94 8.19
N LEU A 6 -20.74 -36.81 7.54
CA LEU A 6 -21.71 -36.07 6.72
C LEU A 6 -22.20 -36.87 5.51
N TYR A 7 -21.29 -37.58 4.83
CA TYR A 7 -21.65 -38.45 3.70
C TYR A 7 -22.64 -39.56 4.11
N ARG A 8 -22.46 -40.13 5.30
CA ARG A 8 -23.34 -41.17 5.84
C ARG A 8 -24.70 -40.63 6.28
N HIS A 9 -24.75 -39.40 6.78
CA HIS A 9 -25.98 -38.81 7.30
C HIS A 9 -26.84 -38.17 6.20
N ASN A 10 -26.24 -37.35 5.33
CA ASN A 10 -26.96 -36.68 4.25
C ASN A 10 -26.06 -36.45 3.02
N LYS A 11 -26.26 -37.32 2.02
CA LYS A 11 -25.48 -37.32 0.78
C LYS A 11 -25.61 -36.01 -0.01
N TRP A 12 -26.77 -35.35 0.03
CA TRP A 12 -26.99 -34.09 -0.66
C TRP A 12 -26.19 -32.94 -0.05
N MET A 13 -26.17 -32.84 1.28
CA MET A 13 -25.36 -31.83 1.99
C MET A 13 -23.87 -32.05 1.77
N PHE A 14 -23.42 -33.31 1.71
CA PHE A 14 -22.04 -33.64 1.36
C PHE A 14 -21.69 -33.16 -0.05
N VAL A 15 -22.53 -33.45 -1.05
CA VAL A 15 -22.30 -33.00 -2.43
C VAL A 15 -22.28 -31.47 -2.52
N ALA A 16 -23.22 -30.78 -1.88
CA ALA A 16 -23.26 -29.31 -1.86
C ALA A 16 -21.96 -28.71 -1.29
N LEU A 17 -21.43 -29.28 -0.21
CA LEU A 17 -20.19 -28.82 0.41
C LEU A 17 -18.97 -29.08 -0.47
N ILE A 18 -18.91 -30.24 -1.14
CA ILE A 18 -17.84 -30.58 -2.07
C ILE A 18 -17.85 -29.67 -3.31
N VAL A 19 -19.03 -29.38 -3.86
CA VAL A 19 -19.19 -28.43 -4.98
C VAL A 19 -18.77 -27.02 -4.56
N PHE A 20 -19.18 -26.57 -3.38
CA PHE A 20 -18.78 -25.27 -2.84
C PHE A 20 -17.26 -25.18 -2.67
N MET A 21 -16.63 -26.21 -2.10
CA MET A 21 -15.17 -26.26 -1.92
C MET A 21 -14.43 -26.25 -3.26
N MET A 22 -14.91 -27.00 -4.26
CA MET A 22 -14.35 -26.96 -5.61
C MET A 22 -14.52 -25.59 -6.27
N GLY A 23 -15.68 -24.95 -6.11
CA GLY A 23 -15.91 -23.60 -6.61
C GLY A 23 -14.92 -22.58 -6.01
N GLN A 24 -14.67 -22.66 -4.70
CA GLN A 24 -13.70 -21.79 -4.04
C GLN A 24 -12.26 -22.04 -4.52
N LEU A 25 -11.89 -23.32 -4.73
CA LEU A 25 -10.57 -23.69 -5.28
C LEU A 25 -10.37 -23.18 -6.71
N LEU A 26 -11.39 -23.31 -7.56
CA LEU A 26 -11.35 -22.81 -8.94
C LEU A 26 -11.29 -21.28 -8.99
N ASN A 27 -12.04 -20.58 -8.11
CA ASN A 27 -11.96 -19.12 -7.98
C ASN A 27 -10.57 -18.67 -7.52
N ASN A 28 -9.98 -19.38 -6.56
CA ASN A 28 -8.65 -19.06 -6.04
C ASN A 28 -7.54 -19.31 -7.08
N LEU A 29 -7.63 -20.41 -7.83
CA LEU A 29 -6.70 -20.75 -8.92
C LEU A 29 -6.78 -19.79 -10.11
N ARG A 30 -7.96 -19.22 -10.38
CA ARG A 30 -8.12 -18.27 -11.49
C ARG A 30 -7.56 -16.88 -11.21
N GLN A 31 -7.25 -16.51 -9.96
CA GLN A 31 -6.69 -15.20 -9.54
C GLN A 31 -7.37 -13.91 -10.08
N ASP A 32 -8.39 -14.01 -10.93
CA ASP A 32 -8.93 -12.88 -11.70
C ASP A 32 -10.25 -12.33 -11.17
N ILE A 33 -10.89 -13.01 -10.22
CA ILE A 33 -12.14 -12.50 -9.66
C ILE A 33 -12.16 -12.82 -8.17
N ALA A 34 -11.59 -11.91 -7.38
CA ALA A 34 -12.06 -11.71 -6.03
C ALA A 34 -13.55 -11.33 -6.13
N ILE A 35 -14.44 -12.32 -6.07
CA ILE A 35 -15.89 -12.08 -5.92
C ILE A 35 -16.08 -11.59 -4.48
N SER A 36 -15.70 -10.32 -4.25
CA SER A 36 -16.16 -9.57 -3.10
C SER A 36 -17.65 -9.31 -3.32
N PRO A 37 -18.55 -9.60 -2.37
CA PRO A 37 -19.99 -9.66 -2.66
C PRO A 37 -20.62 -8.31 -3.04
N LEU A 38 -19.91 -7.19 -2.89
CA LEU A 38 -20.42 -5.84 -3.10
C LEU A 38 -19.32 -4.89 -3.62
N TYR A 39 -18.72 -5.19 -4.76
CA TYR A 39 -18.16 -4.11 -5.59
C TYR A 39 -19.29 -3.55 -6.44
N SER A 40 -20.03 -2.59 -5.88
CA SER A 40 -21.01 -1.82 -6.64
C SER A 40 -20.30 -1.12 -7.80
N TYR A 41 -20.70 -1.43 -9.04
CA TYR A 41 -20.31 -0.76 -10.28
C TYR A 41 -20.81 0.70 -10.21
N GLY A 42 -20.09 1.54 -9.47
CA GLY A 42 -20.53 2.88 -9.07
C GLY A 42 -19.67 3.51 -7.99
N MET A 43 -19.02 2.71 -7.14
CA MET A 43 -18.16 3.20 -6.05
C MET A 43 -16.79 3.71 -6.54
N TYR A 44 -16.36 3.30 -7.73
CA TYR A 44 -15.11 3.71 -8.38
C TYR A 44 -15.36 4.41 -9.74
N SER A 45 -16.60 4.80 -10.03
CA SER A 45 -17.01 5.35 -11.33
C SER A 45 -16.97 6.87 -11.38
N GLU A 46 -16.50 7.53 -10.31
CA GLU A 46 -16.21 8.96 -10.38
C GLU A 46 -15.10 9.18 -11.40
N LYS A 47 -15.35 10.08 -12.36
CA LYS A 47 -14.33 10.52 -13.32
C LYS A 47 -13.20 11.17 -12.52
N MET A 48 -12.10 10.44 -12.34
CA MET A 48 -10.90 11.00 -11.75
C MET A 48 -10.31 12.00 -12.73
N TYR A 49 -10.37 13.29 -12.37
CA TYR A 49 -9.71 14.33 -13.13
C TYR A 49 -8.19 14.25 -12.85
N PRO A 50 -7.35 14.30 -13.90
CA PRO A 50 -5.91 14.26 -13.70
C PRO A 50 -5.48 15.46 -12.86
N GLN A 51 -4.89 15.19 -11.70
CA GLN A 51 -4.38 16.24 -10.82
C GLN A 51 -3.16 16.90 -11.45
N SER A 52 -3.09 18.24 -11.42
CA SER A 52 -2.02 19.01 -12.06
C SER A 52 -0.61 18.57 -11.64
N ASN A 53 -0.47 18.08 -10.41
CA ASN A 53 0.77 17.53 -9.86
C ASN A 53 0.48 16.26 -9.08
N TYR A 54 1.39 15.29 -9.17
CA TYR A 54 1.42 14.13 -8.27
C TYR A 54 2.67 14.20 -7.40
N THR A 55 2.54 13.86 -6.13
CA THR A 55 3.69 13.70 -5.23
C THR A 55 4.31 12.35 -5.49
N VAL A 56 5.55 12.34 -5.98
CA VAL A 56 6.30 11.13 -6.31
C VAL A 56 7.56 11.07 -5.45
N CYS A 57 7.94 9.87 -5.04
CA CYS A 57 9.15 9.69 -4.25
C CYS A 57 10.38 9.56 -5.17
N LYS A 58 11.35 10.48 -5.02
CA LYS A 58 12.67 10.37 -5.66
C LYS A 58 13.68 9.87 -4.64
N ILE A 59 14.27 8.71 -4.92
CA ILE A 59 15.24 8.05 -4.04
C ILE A 59 16.56 7.91 -4.78
N VAL A 60 17.62 8.49 -4.21
CA VAL A 60 18.98 8.40 -4.73
C VAL A 60 19.84 7.63 -3.74
N VAL A 61 20.41 6.52 -4.20
CA VAL A 61 21.26 5.61 -3.41
C VAL A 61 22.63 5.57 -4.06
N ASN A 62 23.69 5.87 -3.32
CA ASN A 62 25.07 5.84 -3.83
C ASN A 62 25.25 6.65 -5.12
N GLY A 63 24.52 7.76 -5.28
CA GLY A 63 24.52 8.61 -6.49
C GLY A 63 23.64 8.12 -7.65
N LYS A 64 23.06 6.91 -7.58
CA LYS A 64 22.14 6.37 -8.58
C LYS A 64 20.69 6.60 -8.15
N THR A 65 19.86 7.14 -9.05
CA THR A 65 18.41 7.26 -8.79
C THR A 65 17.75 5.90 -8.99
N LEU A 66 17.01 5.43 -8.00
CA LEU A 66 16.18 4.22 -8.13
C LEU A 66 14.99 4.53 -9.04
N GLN A 67 14.72 3.62 -9.97
CA GLN A 67 13.60 3.73 -10.91
C GLN A 67 12.58 2.65 -10.59
N ALA A 68 11.29 3.01 -10.55
CA ALA A 68 10.22 2.06 -10.25
C ALA A 68 10.22 0.83 -11.18
N LYS A 69 10.60 1.01 -12.45
CA LYS A 69 10.68 -0.05 -13.47
C LYS A 69 11.69 -1.16 -13.16
N ASP A 70 12.67 -0.89 -12.28
CA ASP A 70 13.72 -1.85 -11.94
C ASP A 70 13.27 -2.81 -10.82
N PHE A 71 12.04 -2.67 -10.32
CA PHE A 71 11.49 -3.40 -9.17
C PHE A 71 10.10 -3.97 -9.51
N THR A 72 9.70 -5.03 -8.80
CA THR A 72 8.28 -5.43 -8.81
C THR A 72 7.42 -4.38 -8.09
N PRO A 73 6.12 -4.27 -8.38
CA PRO A 73 5.24 -3.31 -7.70
C PRO A 73 5.32 -3.44 -6.17
N GLN A 74 5.33 -4.66 -5.65
CA GLN A 74 5.44 -4.90 -4.21
C GLN A 74 6.79 -4.45 -3.63
N GLN A 75 7.89 -4.67 -4.35
CA GLN A 75 9.21 -4.20 -3.91
C GLN A 75 9.29 -2.67 -3.92
N TRP A 76 8.72 -2.04 -4.95
CA TRP A 76 8.68 -0.59 -5.06
C TRP A 76 7.82 0.04 -3.95
N ASP A 77 6.69 -0.58 -3.62
CA ASP A 77 5.85 -0.16 -2.50
C ASP A 77 6.61 -0.31 -1.17
N ASN A 78 7.29 -1.44 -0.96
CA ASN A 78 8.11 -1.63 0.24
C ASN A 78 9.21 -0.57 0.38
N ILE A 79 9.75 -0.07 -0.73
CA ILE A 79 10.75 1.00 -0.75
C ILE A 79 10.09 2.36 -0.45
N THR A 80 8.98 2.70 -1.11
CA THR A 80 8.41 4.06 -1.08
C THR A 80 7.46 4.31 0.09
N LEU A 81 6.74 3.29 0.56
CA LEU A 81 5.72 3.39 1.59
C LEU A 81 6.23 3.94 2.93
N PRO A 82 7.42 3.56 3.44
CA PRO A 82 7.94 4.15 4.67
C PRO A 82 8.13 5.67 4.60
N ILE A 83 8.61 6.18 3.45
CA ILE A 83 8.80 7.63 3.23
C ILE A 83 7.45 8.34 3.21
N LEU A 84 6.46 7.77 2.50
CA LEU A 84 5.12 8.33 2.45
C LEU A 84 4.49 8.38 3.85
N ARG A 85 4.57 7.29 4.61
CA ARG A 85 4.05 7.22 5.98
C ARG A 85 4.72 8.22 6.91
N TYR A 86 6.06 8.34 6.85
CA TYR A 86 6.79 9.32 7.64
C TYR A 86 6.35 10.76 7.31
N SER A 87 6.14 11.07 6.02
CA SER A 87 5.65 12.39 5.61
C SER A 87 4.23 12.69 6.10
N GLN A 88 3.37 11.67 6.13
CA GLN A 88 1.97 11.79 6.55
C GLN A 88 1.79 11.81 8.06
N GLN A 89 2.73 11.23 8.82
CA GLN A 89 2.69 11.17 10.28
C GLN A 89 2.48 12.54 10.93
N GLN A 90 3.13 13.59 10.42
CA GLN A 90 2.97 14.95 10.97
C GLN A 90 1.54 15.48 10.77
N VAL A 91 0.93 15.18 9.62
CA VAL A 91 -0.46 15.53 9.33
C VAL A 91 -1.40 14.75 10.24
N TRP A 92 -1.18 13.44 10.40
CA TRP A 92 -1.99 12.58 11.26
C TRP A 92 -1.89 12.96 12.73
N ASN A 93 -0.70 13.25 13.24
CA ASN A 93 -0.49 13.75 14.60
C ASN A 93 -1.35 14.99 14.86
N LYS A 94 -1.33 15.95 13.91
CA LYS A 94 -2.12 17.18 14.02
C LYS A 94 -3.62 16.91 13.93
N GLN A 95 -4.05 16.10 12.97
CA GLN A 95 -5.47 15.76 12.77
C GLN A 95 -6.04 15.03 13.98
N LEU A 96 -5.39 13.96 14.44
CA LEU A 96 -5.80 13.18 15.60
C LEU A 96 -5.90 14.04 16.86
N TRP A 97 -4.90 14.90 17.10
CA TRP A 97 -4.91 15.79 18.25
C TRP A 97 -6.06 16.81 18.18
N GLN A 98 -6.20 17.51 17.05
CA GLN A 98 -7.16 18.62 16.92
C GLN A 98 -8.61 18.15 16.78
N GLN A 99 -8.85 17.06 16.05
CA GLN A 99 -10.20 16.62 15.71
C GLN A 99 -10.80 15.66 16.75
N ASP A 100 -9.97 14.82 17.36
CA ASP A 100 -10.46 13.76 18.25
C ASP A 100 -10.09 14.01 19.70
N ILE A 101 -8.81 14.17 20.01
CA ILE A 101 -8.32 14.14 21.39
C ILE A 101 -8.67 15.44 22.13
N HIS A 102 -8.31 16.60 21.59
CA HIS A 102 -8.56 17.88 22.24
C HIS A 102 -10.06 18.22 22.32
N ARG A 103 -10.86 17.71 21.38
CA ARG A 103 -12.32 17.88 21.38
C ARG A 103 -12.98 17.08 22.50
N LEU A 104 -12.53 15.85 22.75
CA LEU A 104 -13.21 14.92 23.66
C LEU A 104 -12.62 14.90 25.07
N MET A 105 -11.35 15.28 25.23
CA MET A 105 -10.65 15.21 26.51
C MET A 105 -9.96 16.54 26.82
N PRO A 106 -10.07 17.05 28.06
CA PRO A 106 -9.54 18.35 28.46
C PRO A 106 -8.02 18.31 28.74
N PHE A 107 -7.25 17.67 27.86
CA PHE A 107 -5.79 17.62 27.98
C PHE A 107 -5.17 18.87 27.36
N ALA A 108 -4.24 19.47 28.08
CA ALA A 108 -3.48 20.65 27.63
C ALA A 108 -2.24 20.28 26.80
N ASP A 109 -1.74 19.04 26.90
CA ASP A 109 -0.49 18.61 26.27
C ASP A 109 -0.71 17.49 25.25
N SER A 110 -0.22 17.71 24.02
CA SER A 110 -0.28 16.78 22.90
C SER A 110 0.85 15.76 22.90
N ASN A 111 1.93 15.97 23.65
CA ASN A 111 3.17 15.19 23.54
C ASN A 111 3.00 13.68 23.76
N ARG A 112 2.03 13.27 24.57
CA ARG A 112 1.74 11.83 24.82
C ARG A 112 0.94 11.17 23.70
N PHE A 113 0.41 11.96 22.78
CA PHE A 113 -0.51 11.53 21.73
C PHE A 113 0.03 11.80 20.33
N THR A 114 1.18 12.47 20.24
CA THR A 114 1.89 12.71 18.99
C THR A 114 3.12 11.84 18.92
N ASN A 115 3.36 11.27 17.75
CA ASN A 115 4.53 10.45 17.51
C ASN A 115 5.68 11.36 17.08
N ASN A 116 6.68 11.56 17.95
CA ASN A 116 7.77 12.51 17.78
C ASN A 116 8.99 11.83 17.12
N LEU A 117 8.81 11.28 15.92
CA LEU A 117 9.92 10.76 15.12
C LEU A 117 10.67 11.91 14.46
N TYR A 118 11.96 12.03 14.76
CA TYR A 118 12.85 13.00 14.12
C TYR A 118 13.35 12.48 12.78
N LEU A 119 13.65 13.41 11.87
CA LEU A 119 14.13 13.07 10.53
C LEU A 119 15.42 12.27 10.56
N GLN A 120 16.35 12.61 11.45
CA GLN A 120 17.63 11.95 11.57
C GLN A 120 17.48 10.47 11.95
N ASP A 121 16.58 10.16 12.90
CA ASP A 121 16.31 8.80 13.35
C ASP A 121 15.64 7.99 12.23
N PHE A 122 14.69 8.61 11.53
CA PHE A 122 14.04 8.00 10.37
C PHE A 122 15.04 7.72 9.25
N GLU A 123 15.92 8.66 8.91
CA GLU A 123 16.93 8.50 7.86
C GLU A 123 17.94 7.38 8.20
N ALA A 124 18.37 7.31 9.46
CA ALA A 124 19.28 6.25 9.93
C ALA A 124 18.63 4.86 9.85
N TRP A 125 17.39 4.74 10.32
CA TRP A 125 16.60 3.51 10.21
C TRP A 125 16.36 3.14 8.74
N TYR A 126 15.91 4.11 7.92
CA TYR A 126 15.53 3.89 6.53
C TYR A 126 16.74 3.48 5.68
N LYS A 127 17.92 4.03 5.96
CA LYS A 127 19.18 3.59 5.35
C LYS A 127 19.48 2.12 5.63
N THR A 128 19.25 1.66 6.87
CA THR A 128 19.48 0.26 7.26
C THR A 128 18.44 -0.66 6.62
N TYR A 129 17.17 -0.25 6.63
CA TYR A 129 16.06 -0.95 5.99
C TYR A 129 16.30 -1.12 4.48
N LEU A 130 16.68 -0.04 3.78
CA LEU A 130 16.90 -0.07 2.34
C LEU A 130 18.12 -0.93 1.97
N ALA A 131 19.16 -0.94 2.80
CA ALA A 131 20.33 -1.80 2.60
C ALA A 131 19.94 -3.29 2.64
N HIS A 132 19.01 -3.67 3.52
CA HIS A 132 18.44 -5.01 3.57
C HIS A 132 17.57 -5.31 2.33
N GLN A 133 16.69 -4.39 1.93
CA GLN A 133 15.82 -4.58 0.76
C GLN A 133 16.60 -4.71 -0.56
N LEU A 134 17.69 -3.95 -0.71
CA LEU A 134 18.52 -3.95 -1.91
C LEU A 134 19.67 -4.96 -1.85
N SER A 135 19.89 -5.62 -0.71
CA SER A 135 21.04 -6.52 -0.46
C SER A 135 22.39 -5.87 -0.81
N GLN A 136 22.52 -4.56 -0.57
CA GLN A 136 23.72 -3.78 -0.91
C GLN A 136 24.03 -2.74 0.18
N PRO A 137 25.32 -2.45 0.45
CA PRO A 137 25.69 -1.40 1.38
C PRO A 137 25.33 -0.02 0.80
N ILE A 138 24.70 0.80 1.65
CA ILE A 138 24.31 2.17 1.29
C ILE A 138 25.24 3.14 2.00
N ASN A 139 26.02 3.88 1.22
CA ASN A 139 26.95 4.89 1.72
C ASN A 139 26.28 6.27 1.76
N SER A 140 25.52 6.59 0.70
CA SER A 140 24.74 7.84 0.61
C SER A 140 23.28 7.55 0.25
N LEU A 141 22.38 8.27 0.91
CA LEU A 141 20.94 8.18 0.71
C LEU A 141 20.36 9.59 0.66
N ARG A 142 19.55 9.86 -0.36
CA ARG A 142 18.70 11.06 -0.42
C ARG A 142 17.32 10.65 -0.89
N ALA A 143 16.33 10.83 -0.01
CA ALA A 143 14.93 10.57 -0.30
C ALA A 143 14.16 11.89 -0.25
N THR A 144 13.52 12.26 -1.35
CA THR A 144 12.76 13.51 -1.44
C THR A 144 11.42 13.27 -2.11
N LEU A 145 10.35 13.79 -1.53
CA LEU A 145 9.06 13.88 -2.19
C LEU A 145 9.11 15.06 -3.17
N ILE A 146 8.91 14.79 -4.45
CA ILE A 146 8.88 15.79 -5.51
C ILE A 146 7.46 15.89 -6.04
N ALA A 147 6.97 17.12 -6.24
CA ALA A 147 5.76 17.36 -7.00
C ALA A 147 6.12 17.27 -8.49
N THR A 148 5.62 16.25 -9.18
CA THR A 148 5.88 16.06 -10.62
C THR A 148 4.63 16.43 -11.42
N PRO A 149 4.75 17.35 -12.40
CA PRO A 149 3.64 17.72 -13.26
C PRO A 149 3.32 16.61 -14.28
N ILE A 150 2.04 16.45 -14.65
CA ILE A 150 1.53 15.36 -15.51
C ILE A 150 2.34 15.17 -16.81
N LYS A 151 2.83 16.27 -17.42
CA LYS A 151 3.54 16.25 -18.71
C LYS A 151 4.83 15.41 -18.72
N GLN A 152 5.38 15.07 -17.55
CA GLN A 152 6.60 14.24 -17.47
C GLN A 152 6.32 12.76 -17.18
N ILE A 153 5.11 12.39 -16.74
CA ILE A 153 4.74 11.00 -16.41
C ILE A 153 4.36 10.23 -17.69
N THR A 154 3.85 10.94 -18.71
CA THR A 154 3.44 10.36 -20.00
C THR A 154 4.58 9.91 -20.91
N ASN A 155 5.85 10.17 -20.55
CA ASN A 155 7.01 9.68 -21.27
C ASN A 155 7.54 8.33 -20.72
N SER A 156 6.80 7.72 -19.78
CA SER A 156 7.04 6.34 -19.34
C SER A 156 6.43 5.36 -20.35
N PRO A 157 7.14 4.30 -20.81
CA PRO A 157 6.75 3.46 -21.95
C PRO A 157 5.55 2.53 -21.70
N TYR A 158 4.78 2.74 -20.63
CA TYR A 158 3.59 1.96 -20.28
C TYR A 158 2.31 2.51 -20.90
N ASN A 159 2.33 2.80 -22.20
CA ASN A 159 1.12 3.05 -22.98
C ASN A 159 1.19 2.29 -24.30
N HIS A 160 1.05 0.97 -24.21
CA HIS A 160 0.48 0.20 -25.30
C HIS A 160 -0.54 -0.79 -24.75
N HIS A 161 -1.70 -0.80 -25.42
CA HIS A 161 -2.90 -1.62 -25.22
C HIS A 161 -3.96 -1.04 -24.29
N SER A 162 -4.89 -0.29 -24.90
CA SER A 162 -6.25 -0.79 -25.13
C SER A 162 -6.88 0.07 -26.23
N ASP A 163 -7.22 -0.56 -27.35
CA ASP A 163 -8.19 -0.05 -28.34
C ASP A 163 -9.61 -0.08 -27.75
#